data_AF-A0A2N1UB10-F1
#
_entry.id   AF-A0A2N1UB10-F1
#
_cell.length_a   1.000
_cell.length_b   1.000
_cell.length_c   1.000
_cell.angle_alpha   90.00
_cell.angle_beta   90.00
_cell.angle_gamma   90.00
#
_symmetry.space_group_name_H-M   'P 1'
#
loop_
_entity.id
_entity.type
_entity.pdbx_description
1 polymer ?
#
loop_
_entity_poly.entity_id
_entity_poly.type
_entity_poly.pdbx_seq_one_letter_code
_entity_poly.pdbx_strand_id
1 'polypeptide(L)'
;MKSKSMLFCLFFCLVSVAGFTYSPDHITVDERLLWKTMTGREAGQELLKFRFASDPVGFAARFVLFLNQGRSTSEILAMLRVVGLPLRPREISAMEDVYLDNSAEISFYNIIENGYSLECHATPATRFSIVFLNAAERQAYQICHERGYESLADNEKKVFNNLEGRLCVWASKRKIHLGGPRLTFDRVKPILLYAEPELD
;
A
#
# COMPACT_ATOMS: atom_id res chain seq x y z
N MET A 1 -33.63 -2.41 -42.64
CA MET A 1 -32.67 -3.17 -41.80
C MET A 1 -31.42 -2.34 -41.46
N LYS A 2 -31.51 -1.24 -40.72
CA LYS A 2 -30.32 -0.42 -40.32
C LYS A 2 -30.18 -0.17 -38.81
N SER A 3 -31.17 -0.53 -38.00
CA SER A 3 -31.19 -0.23 -36.55
C SER A 3 -30.48 -1.26 -35.67
N LYS A 4 -30.20 -2.47 -36.18
CA LYS A 4 -29.61 -3.55 -35.36
C LYS A 4 -28.09 -3.46 -35.24
N SER A 5 -27.40 -2.87 -36.22
CA SER A 5 -25.93 -2.71 -36.18
C SER A 5 -25.47 -1.59 -35.25
N MET A 6 -26.27 -0.53 -35.09
CA MET A 6 -25.91 0.60 -34.22
C MET A 6 -25.96 0.23 -32.73
N LEU A 7 -26.92 -0.63 -32.34
CA LEU A 7 -27.03 -1.14 -30.98
C LEU A 7 -25.87 -2.07 -30.61
N PHE A 8 -25.42 -2.88 -31.57
CA PHE A 8 -24.27 -3.78 -31.37
C PHE A 8 -22.95 -3.02 -31.21
N CYS A 9 -22.72 -1.95 -31.98
CA CYS A 9 -21.54 -1.10 -31.80
C CYS A 9 -21.56 -0.36 -30.47
N LEU A 10 -22.71 0.17 -30.03
CA LEU A 10 -22.84 0.81 -28.71
C LEU A 10 -22.59 -0.18 -27.56
N PHE A 11 -23.10 -1.41 -27.68
CA PHE A 11 -22.84 -2.47 -26.70
C PHE A 11 -21.36 -2.88 -26.69
N PHE A 12 -20.70 -2.98 -27.85
CA PHE A 12 -19.27 -3.28 -27.93
C PHE A 12 -18.39 -2.14 -27.40
N CYS A 13 -18.76 -0.88 -27.62
CA CYS A 13 -18.08 0.29 -27.03
C CYS A 13 -18.29 0.37 -25.51
N LEU A 14 -19.48 0.03 -25.00
CA LEU A 14 -19.76 -0.01 -23.56
C LEU A 14 -19.03 -1.17 -22.87
N VAL A 15 -18.90 -2.33 -23.53
CA VAL A 15 -18.14 -3.48 -22.99
C VAL A 15 -16.63 -3.24 -23.05
N SER A 16 -16.12 -2.53 -24.07
CA SER A 16 -14.70 -2.15 -24.11
C SER A 16 -14.33 -1.03 -23.13
N VAL A 17 -15.29 -0.25 -22.64
CA VAL A 17 -15.08 0.69 -21.52
C VAL A 17 -15.29 0.02 -20.15
N ALA A 18 -16.18 -0.98 -20.05
CA ALA A 18 -16.44 -1.72 -18.81
C ALA A 18 -15.40 -2.82 -18.50
N GLY A 19 -14.49 -3.09 -19.42
CA GLY A 19 -13.48 -4.15 -19.33
C GLY A 19 -12.05 -3.69 -19.07
N PHE A 20 -11.83 -2.48 -18.54
CA PHE A 20 -10.52 -2.16 -17.97
C PHE A 20 -10.40 -2.82 -16.59
N THR A 21 -10.22 -4.14 -16.61
CA THR A 21 -9.57 -4.86 -15.51
C THR A 21 -8.15 -4.30 -15.41
N TYR A 22 -7.95 -3.26 -14.61
CA TYR A 22 -6.64 -2.66 -14.35
C TYR A 22 -5.77 -3.65 -13.55
N SER A 23 -5.20 -4.64 -14.23
CA SER A 23 -4.02 -5.35 -13.71
C SER A 23 -2.89 -4.34 -13.47
N PRO A 24 -2.05 -4.51 -12.43
CA PRO A 24 -0.76 -3.83 -12.29
C PRO A 24 0.09 -3.80 -13.58
N ASP A 25 -0.16 -4.72 -14.51
CA ASP A 25 0.45 -4.81 -15.84
C ASP A 25 0.11 -3.64 -16.79
N HIS A 26 -0.88 -2.80 -16.47
CA HIS A 26 -1.26 -1.66 -17.32
C HIS A 26 -0.51 -0.35 -17.02
N ILE A 27 0.37 -0.33 -16.00
CA ILE A 27 1.18 0.86 -15.71
C ILE A 27 2.39 0.88 -16.65
N THR A 28 2.36 1.81 -17.61
CA THR A 28 3.42 1.98 -18.62
C THR A 28 4.73 2.45 -17.98
N VAL A 29 5.86 2.25 -18.68
CA VAL A 29 7.17 2.73 -18.22
C VAL A 29 7.16 4.25 -18.00
N ASP A 30 6.57 4.99 -18.93
CA ASP A 30 6.44 6.45 -18.84
C ASP A 30 5.61 6.87 -17.63
N GLU A 31 4.52 6.15 -17.35
CA GLU A 31 3.72 6.39 -16.15
C GLU A 31 4.55 6.10 -14.88
N ARG A 32 5.30 5.00 -14.81
CA ARG A 32 6.15 4.72 -13.64
C ARG A 32 7.18 5.82 -13.41
N LEU A 33 7.81 6.32 -14.48
CA LEU A 33 8.77 7.41 -14.40
C LEU A 33 8.12 8.72 -13.95
N LEU A 34 6.94 9.04 -14.49
CA LEU A 34 6.16 10.20 -14.09
C LEU A 34 5.80 10.14 -12.60
N TRP A 35 5.29 9.00 -12.13
CA TRP A 35 4.99 8.84 -10.71
C TRP A 35 6.24 9.04 -9.87
N LYS A 36 7.39 8.47 -10.27
CA LYS A 36 8.67 8.59 -9.55
C LYS A 36 9.11 10.03 -9.31
N THR A 37 8.79 10.97 -10.22
CA THR A 37 9.16 12.38 -10.07
C THR A 37 8.16 13.19 -9.25
N MET A 38 6.96 12.68 -8.99
CA MET A 38 5.95 13.37 -8.18
C MET A 38 6.35 13.42 -6.71
N THR A 39 6.04 14.55 -6.09
CA THR A 39 5.98 14.68 -4.63
C THR A 39 4.79 13.91 -4.06
N GLY A 40 4.80 13.62 -2.76
CA GLY A 40 3.70 12.95 -2.08
C GLY A 40 2.39 13.72 -2.19
N ARG A 41 2.44 15.06 -2.20
CA ARG A 41 1.24 15.89 -2.40
C ARG A 41 0.67 15.72 -3.81
N GLU A 42 1.51 15.77 -4.83
CA GLU A 42 1.11 15.58 -6.23
C GLU A 42 0.55 14.18 -6.46
N ALA A 43 1.25 13.14 -5.98
CA ALA A 43 0.78 11.76 -6.04
C ALA A 43 -0.58 11.60 -5.34
N GLY A 44 -0.76 12.25 -4.18
CA GLY A 44 -2.04 12.28 -3.48
C GLY A 44 -3.16 12.93 -4.30
N GLN A 45 -2.88 14.02 -5.02
CA GLN A 45 -3.86 14.66 -5.91
C GLN A 45 -4.20 13.79 -7.12
N GLU A 46 -3.21 13.12 -7.73
CA GLU A 46 -3.44 12.17 -8.81
C GLU A 46 -4.30 10.98 -8.35
N LEU A 47 -4.02 10.43 -7.17
CA LEU A 47 -4.83 9.37 -6.56
C LEU A 47 -6.29 9.78 -6.39
N LEU A 48 -6.55 11.04 -5.99
CA LEU A 48 -7.92 11.53 -5.85
C LEU A 48 -8.69 11.54 -7.19
N LYS A 49 -8.03 11.67 -8.34
CA LYS A 49 -8.70 11.60 -9.65
C LYS A 49 -9.33 10.22 -9.89
N PHE A 50 -8.61 9.14 -9.57
CA PHE A 50 -9.13 7.76 -9.65
C PHE A 50 -10.31 7.57 -8.70
N ARG A 51 -10.20 8.12 -7.49
CA ARG A 51 -11.29 8.09 -6.51
C ARG A 51 -12.55 8.81 -7.01
N PHE A 52 -12.40 9.98 -7.64
CA PHE A 52 -13.54 10.73 -8.19
C PHE A 52 -14.13 10.06 -9.44
N ALA A 53 -13.29 9.35 -10.22
CA ALA A 53 -13.73 8.50 -11.32
C ALA A 53 -14.39 7.18 -10.87
N SER A 54 -14.45 6.90 -9.56
CA SER A 54 -14.92 5.63 -9.00
C SER A 54 -14.13 4.41 -9.50
N ASP A 55 -12.82 4.58 -9.70
CA ASP A 55 -11.87 3.56 -10.13
C ASP A 55 -10.97 3.11 -8.95
N PRO A 56 -11.42 2.16 -8.11
CA PRO A 56 -10.65 1.68 -6.97
C PRO A 56 -9.41 0.86 -7.39
N VAL A 57 -9.44 0.24 -8.56
CA VAL A 57 -8.33 -0.59 -9.05
C VAL A 57 -7.19 0.29 -9.53
N GLY A 58 -7.50 1.32 -10.33
CA GLY A 58 -6.54 2.34 -10.71
C GLY A 58 -5.95 3.04 -9.49
N PHE A 59 -6.77 3.38 -8.49
CA PHE A 59 -6.31 3.92 -7.21
C PHE A 59 -5.30 2.98 -6.52
N ALA A 60 -5.67 1.71 -6.30
CA ALA A 60 -4.86 0.76 -5.55
C ALA A 60 -3.51 0.50 -6.24
N ALA A 61 -3.51 0.30 -7.55
CA ALA A 61 -2.29 0.03 -8.32
C ALA A 61 -1.29 1.20 -8.22
N ARG A 62 -1.75 2.46 -8.32
CA ARG A 62 -0.87 3.64 -8.20
C ARG A 62 -0.47 3.93 -6.76
N PHE A 63 -1.33 3.64 -5.80
CA PHE A 63 -1.00 3.75 -4.38
C PHE A 63 0.18 2.83 -4.03
N VAL A 64 0.10 1.56 -4.45
CA VAL A 64 1.18 0.58 -4.26
C VAL A 64 2.42 0.96 -5.09
N LEU A 65 2.26 1.41 -6.34
CA LEU A 65 3.37 1.91 -7.15
C LEU A 65 4.14 3.02 -6.42
N PHE A 66 3.43 4.01 -5.89
CA PHE A 66 4.07 5.13 -5.18
C PHE A 66 4.88 4.62 -3.98
N LEU A 67 4.34 3.67 -3.21
CA LEU A 67 5.05 3.02 -2.12
C LEU A 67 6.25 2.20 -2.59
N ASN A 68 6.21 1.57 -3.77
CA ASN A 68 7.32 0.71 -4.21
C ASN A 68 8.49 1.51 -4.82
N GLN A 69 8.47 2.84 -4.77
CA GLN A 69 9.45 3.73 -5.42
C GLN A 69 10.49 4.34 -4.45
N GLY A 70 10.71 3.76 -3.27
CA GLY A 70 11.75 4.24 -2.35
C GLY A 70 11.45 5.61 -1.75
N ARG A 71 10.17 5.89 -1.49
CA ARG A 71 9.71 7.16 -0.94
C ARG A 71 10.17 7.34 0.49
N SER A 72 10.57 8.56 0.84
CA SER A 72 10.80 8.91 2.24
C SER A 72 9.49 8.88 3.03
N THR A 73 9.59 8.74 4.35
CA THR A 73 8.41 8.77 5.21
C THR A 73 7.63 10.08 5.07
N SER A 74 8.32 11.22 4.88
CA SER A 74 7.65 12.52 4.69
C SER A 74 6.78 12.55 3.45
N GLU A 75 7.23 11.95 2.35
CA GLU A 75 6.50 11.87 1.09
C GLU A 75 5.25 10.99 1.21
N ILE A 76 5.38 9.84 1.88
CA ILE A 76 4.26 8.94 2.16
C ILE A 76 3.23 9.65 3.04
N LEU A 77 3.66 10.33 4.11
CA LEU A 77 2.78 11.10 4.98
C LEU A 77 2.08 12.24 4.24
N ALA A 78 2.78 12.94 3.35
CA ALA A 78 2.20 13.99 2.52
C ALA A 78 1.09 13.44 1.61
N MET A 79 1.33 12.30 0.95
CA MET A 79 0.32 11.60 0.14
C MET A 79 -0.90 11.20 0.98
N LEU A 80 -0.68 10.56 2.13
CA LEU A 80 -1.76 10.11 3.01
C LEU A 80 -2.62 11.27 3.53
N ARG A 81 -2.02 12.44 3.81
CA ARG A 81 -2.75 13.64 4.21
C ARG A 81 -3.68 14.16 3.11
N VAL A 82 -3.26 14.09 1.84
CA VAL A 82 -4.08 14.53 0.69
C VAL A 82 -5.18 13.53 0.38
N VAL A 83 -4.82 12.24 0.30
CA VAL A 83 -5.77 11.16 0.04
C VAL A 83 -6.81 11.08 1.16
N GLY A 84 -6.40 11.31 2.41
CA GLY A 84 -7.26 11.22 3.57
C GLY A 84 -7.50 9.78 4.01
N LEU A 85 -7.47 9.57 5.32
CA LEU A 85 -7.72 8.29 5.97
C LEU A 85 -9.05 8.34 6.74
N PRO A 86 -9.77 7.21 6.87
CA PRO A 86 -9.43 5.90 6.32
C PRO A 86 -9.69 5.83 4.80
N LEU A 87 -8.99 4.92 4.12
CA LEU A 87 -9.29 4.60 2.72
C LEU A 87 -10.68 3.96 2.61
N ARG A 88 -11.31 4.10 1.44
CA ARG A 88 -12.65 3.57 1.21
C ARG A 88 -12.63 2.04 1.15
N PRO A 89 -13.70 1.33 1.56
CA PRO A 89 -13.74 -0.13 1.52
C PRO A 89 -13.40 -0.74 0.15
N ARG A 90 -13.83 -0.11 -0.94
CA ARG A 90 -13.52 -0.56 -2.31
C ARG A 90 -12.04 -0.37 -2.67
N GLU A 91 -11.40 0.67 -2.15
CA GLU A 91 -9.95 0.91 -2.35
C GLU A 91 -9.14 -0.13 -1.58
N ILE A 92 -9.56 -0.44 -0.35
CA ILE A 92 -8.97 -1.50 0.47
C ILE A 92 -9.09 -2.87 -0.20
N SER A 93 -10.26 -3.22 -0.71
CA SER A 93 -10.46 -4.47 -1.46
C SER A 93 -9.57 -4.56 -2.69
N ALA A 94 -9.45 -3.47 -3.47
CA ALA A 94 -8.59 -3.47 -4.64
C ALA A 94 -7.09 -3.53 -4.29
N MET A 95 -6.68 -2.98 -3.14
CA MET A 95 -5.31 -3.14 -2.64
C MET A 95 -5.00 -4.59 -2.24
N GLU A 96 -6.00 -5.34 -1.77
CA GLU A 96 -5.87 -6.77 -1.49
C GLU A 96 -5.59 -7.57 -2.76
N ASP A 97 -6.35 -7.31 -3.82
CA ASP A 97 -6.15 -7.96 -5.11
C ASP A 97 -4.72 -7.69 -5.63
N VAL A 98 -4.27 -6.43 -5.62
CA VAL A 98 -2.91 -6.04 -6.06
C VAL A 98 -1.81 -6.69 -5.21
N TYR A 99 -2.03 -6.82 -3.89
CA TYR A 99 -1.06 -7.41 -2.97
C TYR A 99 -0.95 -8.92 -3.12
N LEU A 100 -2.09 -9.63 -3.27
CA LEU A 100 -2.11 -11.07 -3.44
C LEU A 100 -1.42 -11.51 -4.73
N ASP A 101 -1.58 -10.75 -5.80
CA ASP A 101 -0.96 -11.02 -7.10
C ASP A 101 0.58 -10.83 -7.09
N ASN A 102 1.14 -10.06 -6.13
CA ASN A 102 2.56 -9.66 -6.12
C ASN A 102 3.25 -9.81 -4.74
N SER A 103 2.73 -10.68 -3.87
CA SER A 103 3.06 -10.75 -2.44
C SER A 103 4.56 -10.85 -2.11
N ALA A 104 5.33 -11.64 -2.86
CA ALA A 104 6.76 -11.85 -2.61
C ALA A 104 7.63 -10.63 -2.94
N GLU A 105 7.28 -9.87 -3.99
CA GLU A 105 8.01 -8.68 -4.43
C GLU A 105 7.65 -7.46 -3.56
N ILE A 106 6.39 -7.38 -3.10
CA ILE A 106 5.92 -6.25 -2.27
C ILE A 106 6.40 -6.38 -0.82
N SER A 107 6.58 -7.57 -0.26
CA SER A 107 6.93 -7.69 1.16
C SER A 107 8.43 -7.60 1.44
N PHE A 108 9.26 -8.34 0.70
CA PHE A 108 10.70 -8.43 1.00
C PHE A 108 11.47 -7.20 0.53
N TYR A 109 11.31 -6.82 -0.75
CA TYR A 109 12.06 -5.71 -1.37
C TYR A 109 11.74 -4.38 -0.67
N ASN A 110 10.48 -4.10 -0.38
CA ASN A 110 10.09 -2.86 0.30
C ASN A 110 10.65 -2.75 1.73
N ILE A 111 10.73 -3.87 2.45
CA ILE A 111 11.27 -3.86 3.81
C ILE A 111 12.76 -3.50 3.77
N ILE A 112 13.53 -4.12 2.88
CA ILE A 112 14.98 -3.93 2.81
C ILE A 112 15.34 -2.57 2.20
N GLU A 113 14.81 -2.28 1.02
CA GLU A 113 15.19 -1.11 0.22
C GLU A 113 14.49 0.16 0.68
N ASN A 114 13.19 0.06 0.96
CA ASN A 114 12.35 1.24 1.18
C ASN A 114 12.09 1.53 2.67
N GLY A 115 12.33 0.55 3.54
CA GLY A 115 12.20 0.70 5.00
C GLY A 115 10.77 0.78 5.51
N TYR A 116 9.83 0.21 4.75
CA TYR A 116 8.47 -0.01 5.22
C TYR A 116 7.88 -1.28 4.62
N SER A 117 6.89 -1.82 5.33
CA SER A 117 6.09 -2.96 4.89
C SER A 117 4.63 -2.52 4.70
N LEU A 118 4.00 -3.00 3.64
CA LEU A 118 2.54 -2.97 3.51
C LEU A 118 2.01 -4.31 4.03
N GLU A 119 1.36 -4.29 5.19
CA GLU A 119 0.77 -5.50 5.76
C GLU A 119 -0.65 -5.71 5.24
N CYS A 120 -0.90 -6.94 4.80
CA CYS A 120 -2.21 -7.48 4.49
C CYS A 120 -2.45 -8.72 5.39
N HIS A 121 -3.44 -8.66 6.27
CA HIS A 121 -3.81 -9.78 7.14
C HIS A 121 -5.08 -10.45 6.68
N ALA A 122 -4.97 -11.67 6.17
CA ALA A 122 -6.09 -12.54 5.80
C ALA A 122 -6.79 -13.13 7.04
N THR A 123 -7.32 -12.27 7.91
CA THR A 123 -8.33 -12.63 8.91
C THR A 123 -9.72 -12.41 8.31
N PRO A 124 -10.82 -13.00 8.83
CA PRO A 124 -12.15 -12.70 8.33
C PRO A 124 -12.42 -11.20 8.49
N ALA A 125 -12.29 -10.46 7.38
CA ALA A 125 -12.07 -9.01 7.25
C ALA A 125 -10.59 -8.56 7.19
N THR A 126 -10.08 -8.37 5.97
CA THR A 126 -8.70 -7.97 5.68
C THR A 126 -8.35 -6.57 6.20
N ARG A 127 -7.20 -6.45 6.89
CA ARG A 127 -6.65 -5.19 7.42
C ARG A 127 -5.43 -4.76 6.61
N PHE A 128 -5.40 -3.47 6.23
CA PHE A 128 -4.23 -2.84 5.63
C PHE A 128 -3.57 -1.84 6.56
N SER A 129 -2.24 -1.95 6.69
CA SER A 129 -1.42 -0.99 7.42
C SER A 129 -0.06 -0.82 6.74
N ILE A 130 0.49 0.40 6.83
CA ILE A 130 1.90 0.65 6.51
C ILE A 130 2.67 0.58 7.82
N VAL A 131 3.75 -0.19 7.86
CA VAL A 131 4.68 -0.23 8.99
C VAL A 131 6.03 0.29 8.57
N PHE A 132 6.53 1.30 9.25
CA PHE A 132 7.88 1.82 9.06
C PHE A 132 8.88 1.05 9.93
N LEU A 133 10.04 0.77 9.35
CA LEU A 133 11.12 0.02 9.97
C LEU A 133 12.36 0.90 10.12
N ASN A 134 13.10 0.71 11.20
CA ASN A 134 14.39 1.35 11.40
C ASN A 134 15.53 0.47 10.85
N ALA A 135 16.76 0.99 10.88
CA ALA A 135 17.93 0.27 10.37
C ALA A 135 18.16 -1.08 11.06
N ALA A 136 18.01 -1.15 12.39
CA ALA A 136 18.23 -2.39 13.14
C ALA A 136 17.21 -3.48 12.77
N GLU A 137 15.95 -3.09 12.55
CA GLU A 137 14.88 -4.01 12.15
C GLU A 137 15.11 -4.53 10.73
N ARG A 138 15.51 -3.64 9.80
CA ARG A 138 15.86 -4.05 8.44
C ARG A 138 17.03 -5.03 8.42
N GLN A 139 18.08 -4.74 9.20
CA GLN A 139 19.25 -5.61 9.30
C GLN A 139 18.90 -6.97 9.88
N ALA A 140 18.14 -7.01 10.98
CA ALA A 140 17.71 -8.27 11.59
C ALA A 140 16.81 -9.09 10.64
N TYR A 141 15.91 -8.42 9.92
CA TYR A 141 15.08 -9.07 8.91
C TYR A 141 15.91 -9.65 7.75
N GLN A 142 16.90 -8.89 7.26
CA GLN A 142 17.81 -9.34 6.20
C GLN A 142 18.61 -10.57 6.63
N ILE A 143 19.25 -10.53 7.80
CA ILE A 143 20.05 -11.66 8.32
C ILE A 143 19.16 -12.89 8.49
N CYS A 144 17.98 -12.73 9.10
CA CYS A 144 17.05 -13.84 9.28
C CYS A 144 16.61 -14.45 7.95
N HIS A 145 16.35 -13.62 6.93
CA HIS A 145 15.94 -14.10 5.61
C HIS A 145 17.07 -14.82 4.86
N GLU A 146 18.29 -14.27 4.89
CA GLU A 146 19.43 -14.83 4.16
C GLU A 146 20.05 -16.06 4.84
N ARG A 147 20.05 -16.09 6.18
CA ARG A 147 20.87 -17.04 6.97
C ARG A 147 20.08 -17.80 8.04
N GLY A 148 18.79 -17.49 8.21
CA GLY A 148 17.90 -18.11 9.19
C GLY A 148 17.97 -17.47 10.58
N TYR A 149 16.91 -17.64 11.36
CA TYR A 149 16.76 -17.03 12.69
C TYR A 149 17.89 -17.37 13.67
N GLU A 150 18.46 -18.57 13.59
CA GLU A 150 19.56 -18.99 14.48
C GLU A 150 20.88 -18.26 14.22
N SER A 151 21.01 -17.59 13.08
CA SER A 151 22.19 -16.77 12.77
C SER A 151 22.17 -15.39 13.44
N LEU A 152 21.03 -14.98 14.02
CA LEU A 152 20.87 -13.71 14.72
C LEU A 152 21.54 -13.76 16.10
N ALA A 153 22.25 -12.68 16.46
CA ALA A 153 22.68 -12.45 17.84
C ALA A 153 21.48 -12.23 18.78
N ASP A 154 21.65 -12.40 20.09
CA ASP A 154 20.54 -12.30 21.06
C ASP A 154 19.80 -10.96 21.03
N ASN A 155 20.51 -9.86 20.77
CA ASN A 155 19.92 -8.54 20.59
C ASN A 155 19.13 -8.45 19.27
N GLU A 156 19.62 -9.04 18.19
CA GLU A 156 18.95 -9.07 16.89
C GLU A 156 17.71 -9.96 16.93
N LYS A 157 17.74 -11.09 17.64
CA LYS A 157 16.57 -11.95 17.91
C LYS A 157 15.45 -11.16 18.60
N LYS A 158 15.79 -10.32 19.59
CA LYS A 158 14.81 -9.43 20.26
C LYS A 158 14.22 -8.41 19.29
N VAL A 159 15.05 -7.80 18.44
CA VAL A 159 14.60 -6.85 17.42
C VAL A 159 13.67 -7.53 16.41
N PHE A 160 14.07 -8.70 15.91
CA PHE A 160 13.29 -9.49 14.95
C PHE A 160 11.95 -9.93 15.53
N ASN A 161 11.91 -10.45 16.76
CA ASN A 161 10.67 -10.87 17.40
C ASN A 161 9.71 -9.69 17.63
N ASN A 162 10.23 -8.50 17.94
CA ASN A 162 9.42 -7.28 18.04
C ASN A 162 8.88 -6.84 16.68
N LEU A 163 9.69 -6.98 15.61
CA LEU A 163 9.27 -6.73 14.24
C LEU A 163 8.15 -7.70 13.84
N GLU A 164 8.35 -9.01 14.00
CA GLU A 164 7.34 -10.05 13.76
C GLU A 164 6.06 -9.77 14.55
N GLY A 165 6.15 -9.36 15.82
CA GLY A 165 4.99 -8.96 16.60
C GLY A 165 4.22 -7.77 16.00
N ARG A 166 4.92 -6.79 15.42
CA ARG A 166 4.31 -5.65 14.69
C ARG A 166 3.69 -6.08 13.37
N LEU A 167 4.42 -6.92 12.63
CA LEU A 167 4.01 -7.49 11.35
C LEU A 167 2.79 -8.39 11.49
N CYS A 168 2.63 -9.08 12.62
CA CYS A 168 1.55 -10.04 12.84
C CYS A 168 0.30 -9.43 13.48
N VAL A 169 0.36 -8.74 14.64
CA VAL A 169 -0.88 -8.29 15.32
C VAL A 169 -0.71 -7.09 16.28
N TRP A 170 0.41 -6.97 17.00
CA TRP A 170 0.36 -6.44 18.38
C TRP A 170 0.79 -4.98 18.60
N ALA A 171 1.70 -4.41 17.81
CA ALA A 171 2.29 -3.11 18.16
C ALA A 171 1.83 -1.93 17.27
N SER A 172 1.53 -0.81 17.92
CA SER A 172 0.97 0.42 17.34
C SER A 172 2.02 1.46 16.93
N LYS A 173 3.28 1.32 17.35
CA LYS A 173 4.34 2.28 17.03
C LYS A 173 4.82 2.13 15.59
N ARG A 174 5.08 3.27 14.93
CA ARG A 174 5.55 3.35 13.53
C ARG A 174 4.65 2.59 12.55
N LYS A 175 3.34 2.57 12.83
CA LYS A 175 2.32 1.87 12.04
C LYS A 175 1.16 2.81 11.73
N ILE A 176 0.78 2.92 10.46
CA ILE A 176 -0.37 3.71 10.01
C ILE A 176 -1.42 2.75 9.47
N HIS A 177 -2.61 2.76 10.06
CA HIS A 177 -3.73 1.98 9.57
C HIS A 177 -4.39 2.68 8.38
N LEU A 178 -4.46 1.99 7.24
CA LEU A 178 -5.05 2.51 6.01
C LEU A 178 -6.57 2.29 5.98
N GLY A 179 -7.02 1.11 6.40
CA GLY A 179 -8.43 0.73 6.42
C GLY A 179 -8.62 -0.79 6.47
N GLY A 180 -9.88 -1.23 6.48
CA GLY A 180 -10.30 -2.61 6.69
C GLY A 180 -11.16 -2.76 7.97
N PRO A 181 -11.94 -3.85 8.13
CA PRO A 181 -12.83 -3.96 9.28
C PRO A 181 -12.08 -4.19 10.61
N ARG A 182 -12.48 -3.36 11.60
CA ARG A 182 -12.24 -3.40 13.06
C ARG A 182 -10.88 -2.92 13.61
N LEU A 183 -10.67 -1.61 13.50
CA LEU A 183 -10.72 -0.73 14.69
C LEU A 183 -11.69 0.40 14.36
N THR A 184 -12.66 0.70 15.24
CA THR A 184 -13.39 1.97 15.14
C THR A 184 -12.35 3.08 15.12
N PHE A 185 -12.42 3.95 14.12
CA PHE A 185 -11.46 5.03 13.88
C PHE A 185 -11.14 5.85 15.15
N ASP A 186 -12.09 5.92 16.08
CA ASP A 186 -11.93 6.54 17.41
C ASP A 186 -10.83 5.95 18.29
N ARG A 187 -10.36 4.71 18.04
CA ARG A 187 -9.17 4.14 18.71
C ARG A 187 -7.85 4.46 18.01
N VAL A 188 -7.90 4.94 16.76
CA VAL A 188 -6.72 5.28 15.92
C VAL A 188 -6.42 6.78 15.93
N LYS A 189 -7.30 7.58 16.56
CA LYS A 189 -7.24 9.04 16.70
C LYS A 189 -5.88 9.64 17.13
N PRO A 190 -4.98 8.96 17.88
CA PRO A 190 -3.70 9.58 18.20
C PRO A 190 -2.67 9.57 17.05
N ILE A 191 -2.77 8.69 16.04
CA ILE A 191 -1.64 8.47 15.10
C ILE A 191 -1.42 9.66 14.15
N LEU A 192 -2.43 10.51 13.92
CA LEU A 192 -2.29 11.75 13.15
C LEU A 192 -1.85 12.95 14.00
N LEU A 193 -1.93 12.88 15.32
CA LEU A 193 -1.62 14.00 16.23
C LEU A 193 -0.18 13.97 16.77
N TYR A 194 0.53 12.85 16.67
CA TYR A 194 1.95 12.70 17.03
C TYR A 194 2.90 12.86 15.84
N ALA A 195 2.42 13.45 14.75
CA ALA A 195 3.21 13.72 13.56
C ALA A 195 4.09 14.99 13.71
N GLU A 196 4.77 15.15 14.84
CA GLU A 196 5.94 16.01 15.04
C GLU A 196 6.71 15.45 16.24
N PRO A 197 8.06 15.38 16.31
CA PRO A 197 9.12 15.05 15.34
C PRO A 197 9.51 13.53 15.37
N GLU A 198 8.55 12.66 15.73
CA GLU A 198 8.72 11.38 16.43
C GLU A 198 8.69 10.08 15.58
N LEU A 199 9.71 9.80 14.76
CA LEU A 199 9.91 8.45 14.17
C LEU A 199 11.21 7.75 14.61
N ASP A 200 11.83 8.24 15.69
CA ASP A 200 12.92 7.59 16.42
C ASP A 200 12.40 6.59 17.48
#